data_AF-A0A371NEF3-F1
#
_entry.id   AF-A0A371NEF3-F1
#
_cell.length_a   1.000
_cell.length_b   1.000
_cell.length_c   1.000
_cell.angle_alpha   90.00
_cell.angle_beta   90.00
_cell.angle_gamma   90.00
#
_symmetry.space_group_name_H-M   'P 1'
#
loop_
_entity.id
_entity.type
_entity.pdbx_description
1 polymer ?
#
loop_
_entity_poly.entity_id
_entity_poly.type
_entity_poly.pdbx_seq_one_letter_code
_entity_poly.pdbx_strand_id
1 'polypeptide(L)'
;MMKTGELRGIDRYSTFGLRDEWMPLIFTHEDKWYEKNNLGPVQVKAVRSWLADAGLMAGKRVTPLFRRIRELYFLEPVAAWQILWVNLYHGSPIVKLFCDHVGFDEYLDKNGVIETIRADLGDLKDSTIKNPVSALINMFENSRLGAILSMGKTRNTQIKRIHLDDLDHHVVAYALYKLAEEIDTWEIELEYLYGDDCPGGPFRLFGISEESLTLKLQESPSITLTDGVIHLDGRSSTEILDGYISSLRTYSTERPDLNPEDVRFRDKLNESIIREPEKLLGERRDDLEGFLKGFSLRELRIRYASTVNPEVSYDDPHDSGPDIRVALILRIHDGMPPATLEGPDNVLMVSPDASMTAETYELLLDHMTLLLSSGDSEHGEVAERIISAWVGDMMDSGFQWYLNGESGREDKLYGLSELINSELSRRIFHSGPENLPEIRGNRNLWKTGNYPKVFEIFFFSENLEEFKRKTGSGLFRFVAHILRGPRGDWIVDENLNLLPEVYHPLKTMVDVTVEKFSRGDLDPVAEMRFLSRPPYGLKGDMIGHAVVSFILRTLRGHMVKDGRLLEDEEFRVLKQRIIEGWE
;
A
#
# COMPACT_ATOMS: atom_id res chain seq x y z
N MET A 1 0.68 -23.07 -27.83
CA MET A 1 2.16 -23.07 -27.97
C MET A 1 2.69 -21.69 -28.39
N MET A 2 3.07 -20.87 -27.40
CA MET A 2 3.72 -19.57 -27.61
C MET A 2 5.01 -19.68 -28.42
N LYS A 3 5.33 -18.65 -29.22
CA LYS A 3 6.60 -18.62 -29.96
C LYS A 3 7.77 -18.51 -28.97
N THR A 4 8.90 -19.12 -29.30
CA THR A 4 10.10 -19.16 -28.43
C THR A 4 10.64 -17.77 -28.05
N GLY A 5 10.25 -16.70 -28.77
CA GLY A 5 10.53 -15.31 -28.44
C GLY A 5 9.63 -14.70 -27.36
N GLU A 6 8.37 -15.14 -27.26
CA GLU A 6 7.37 -14.69 -26.28
C GLU A 6 7.66 -15.27 -24.88
N LEU A 7 8.26 -16.45 -24.82
CA LEU A 7 8.67 -17.10 -23.56
C LEU A 7 10.00 -16.57 -22.98
N ARG A 8 10.76 -15.76 -23.75
CA ARG A 8 12.05 -15.22 -23.27
C ARG A 8 11.81 -14.20 -22.16
N GLY A 9 12.30 -14.53 -20.97
CA GLY A 9 12.24 -13.65 -19.81
C GLY A 9 10.96 -13.80 -18.99
N ILE A 10 10.23 -14.91 -19.11
CA ILE A 10 9.05 -15.20 -18.27
C ILE A 10 9.35 -15.11 -16.77
N ASP A 11 10.61 -15.35 -16.34
CA ASP A 11 11.06 -15.28 -14.95
C ASP A 11 11.55 -13.88 -14.50
N ARG A 12 11.38 -12.84 -15.32
CA ARG A 12 11.90 -11.47 -15.06
C ARG A 12 11.36 -10.83 -13.77
N TYR A 13 10.26 -11.35 -13.24
CA TYR A 13 9.62 -10.94 -12.00
C TYR A 13 10.23 -11.56 -10.73
N SER A 14 11.11 -12.56 -10.87
CA SER A 14 11.52 -13.41 -9.76
C SER A 14 10.29 -13.96 -9.02
N THR A 15 10.12 -13.70 -7.72
CA THR A 15 8.96 -14.15 -6.94
C THR A 15 8.08 -12.98 -6.47
N PHE A 16 8.22 -11.79 -7.06
CA PHE A 16 7.55 -10.57 -6.59
C PHE A 16 6.44 -10.15 -7.53
N GLY A 17 5.20 -10.13 -7.03
CA GLY A 17 4.08 -9.48 -7.69
C GLY A 17 4.11 -7.97 -7.49
N LEU A 18 3.42 -7.23 -8.36
CA LEU A 18 3.11 -5.82 -8.12
C LEU A 18 2.13 -5.71 -6.95
N ARG A 19 2.25 -4.67 -6.11
CA ARG A 19 1.49 -4.54 -4.86
C ARG A 19 0.79 -3.20 -4.78
N ASP A 20 -0.38 -3.17 -4.15
CA ASP A 20 -1.18 -1.97 -3.93
C ASP A 20 -0.40 -0.89 -3.17
N GLU A 21 0.27 -1.30 -2.07
CA GLU A 21 1.12 -0.45 -1.24
C GLU A 21 2.27 0.24 -2.01
N TRP A 22 2.63 -0.24 -3.21
CA TRP A 22 3.70 0.33 -4.01
C TRP A 22 3.22 1.44 -4.93
N MET A 23 1.92 1.47 -5.26
CA MET A 23 1.35 2.35 -6.28
C MET A 23 1.50 3.84 -5.93
N PRO A 24 1.21 4.31 -4.69
CA PRO A 24 1.36 5.74 -4.36
C PRO A 24 2.80 6.26 -4.55
N LEU A 25 3.82 5.48 -4.17
CA LEU A 25 5.22 5.87 -4.35
C LEU A 25 5.63 5.84 -5.84
N ILE A 26 5.14 4.85 -6.60
CA ILE A 26 5.32 4.78 -8.06
C ILE A 26 4.75 6.03 -8.73
N PHE A 27 3.53 6.42 -8.36
CA PHE A 27 2.85 7.62 -8.86
C PHE A 27 3.53 8.92 -8.44
N THR A 28 4.10 8.97 -7.24
CA THR A 28 4.81 10.14 -6.71
C THR A 28 6.09 10.44 -7.49
N HIS A 29 6.84 9.42 -7.87
CA HIS A 29 8.15 9.63 -8.50
C HIS A 29 8.16 9.48 -10.02
N GLU A 30 7.11 8.92 -10.63
CA GLU A 30 6.97 8.73 -12.08
C GLU A 30 8.30 8.19 -12.70
N ASP A 31 8.86 8.94 -13.66
CA ASP A 31 10.13 8.63 -14.34
C ASP A 31 11.31 8.41 -13.39
N LYS A 32 11.29 9.00 -12.19
CA LYS A 32 12.37 8.93 -11.19
C LYS A 32 12.20 7.79 -10.19
N TRP A 33 11.10 7.04 -10.23
CA TRP A 33 10.81 6.00 -9.24
C TRP A 33 11.91 4.93 -9.13
N TYR A 34 12.56 4.59 -10.24
CA TYR A 34 13.64 3.60 -10.24
C TYR A 34 14.87 4.04 -9.42
N GLU A 35 15.08 5.34 -9.26
CA GLU A 35 16.12 5.97 -8.43
C GLU A 35 15.61 6.29 -7.02
N LYS A 36 14.33 6.67 -6.92
CA LYS A 36 13.67 7.08 -5.69
C LYS A 36 12.73 5.99 -5.18
N ASN A 37 13.30 5.00 -4.52
CA ASN A 37 12.58 3.96 -3.79
C ASN A 37 13.49 3.36 -2.69
N ASN A 38 12.89 2.60 -1.81
CA ASN A 38 13.51 1.88 -0.69
C ASN A 38 13.21 0.36 -0.77
N LEU A 39 12.97 -0.14 -1.99
CA LEU A 39 12.79 -1.55 -2.29
C LEU A 39 14.13 -2.28 -2.42
N GLY A 40 14.12 -3.59 -2.19
CA GLY A 40 15.28 -4.43 -2.49
C GLY A 40 15.58 -4.44 -4.01
N PRO A 41 16.85 -4.54 -4.45
CA PRO A 41 17.21 -4.47 -5.86
C PRO A 41 16.45 -5.44 -6.79
N VAL A 42 16.12 -6.64 -6.29
CA VAL A 42 15.33 -7.63 -7.04
C VAL A 42 13.86 -7.19 -7.18
N GLN A 43 13.30 -6.56 -6.15
CA GLN A 43 11.93 -6.03 -6.18
C GLN A 43 11.83 -4.87 -7.19
N VAL A 44 12.81 -3.97 -7.21
CA VAL A 44 12.88 -2.86 -8.20
C VAL A 44 12.85 -3.41 -9.63
N LYS A 45 13.63 -4.45 -9.91
CA LYS A 45 13.64 -5.11 -11.23
C LYS A 45 12.28 -5.74 -11.57
N ALA A 46 11.64 -6.38 -10.60
CA ALA A 46 10.33 -7.01 -10.79
C ALA A 46 9.24 -5.96 -11.10
N VAL A 47 9.14 -4.90 -10.31
CA VAL A 47 8.18 -3.80 -10.55
C VAL A 47 8.38 -3.17 -11.91
N ARG A 48 9.63 -2.87 -12.29
CA ARG A 48 9.92 -2.33 -13.62
C ARG A 48 9.40 -3.24 -14.74
N SER A 49 9.51 -4.55 -14.55
CA SER A 49 9.03 -5.51 -15.54
C SER A 49 7.50 -5.53 -15.58
N TRP A 50 6.82 -5.51 -14.44
CA TRP A 50 5.35 -5.43 -14.39
C TRP A 50 4.81 -4.16 -15.02
N LEU A 51 5.40 -2.99 -14.71
CA LEU A 51 4.99 -1.71 -15.28
C LEU A 51 5.24 -1.63 -16.80
N ALA A 52 6.31 -2.25 -17.28
CA ALA A 52 6.60 -2.32 -18.71
C ALA A 52 5.63 -3.25 -19.44
N ASP A 53 5.41 -4.47 -18.91
CA ASP A 53 4.51 -5.46 -19.49
C ASP A 53 3.03 -5.01 -19.40
N ALA A 54 2.68 -4.13 -18.47
CA ALA A 54 1.38 -3.47 -18.41
C ALA A 54 1.25 -2.24 -19.35
N GLY A 55 2.29 -1.88 -20.09
CA GLY A 55 2.29 -0.71 -20.96
C GLY A 55 2.34 0.65 -20.23
N LEU A 56 2.60 0.66 -18.93
CA LEU A 56 2.69 1.88 -18.11
C LEU A 56 4.06 2.59 -18.25
N MET A 57 5.09 1.86 -18.67
CA MET A 57 6.41 2.44 -18.91
C MET A 57 7.03 2.00 -20.24
N ALA A 58 7.60 2.96 -20.95
CA ALA A 58 8.48 2.74 -22.09
C ALA A 58 9.95 3.01 -21.65
N GLY A 59 10.66 1.94 -21.27
CA GLY A 59 12.03 2.04 -20.77
C GLY A 59 12.10 2.61 -19.34
N LYS A 60 12.34 3.91 -19.22
CA LYS A 60 12.36 4.68 -17.94
C LYS A 60 11.30 5.80 -17.91
N ARG A 61 10.48 5.91 -18.96
CA ARG A 61 9.52 6.99 -19.14
C ARG A 61 8.11 6.45 -18.92
N VAL A 62 7.31 7.14 -18.12
CA VAL A 62 5.89 6.83 -17.96
C VAL A 62 5.12 7.11 -19.26
N THR A 63 4.14 6.27 -19.57
CA THR A 63 3.28 6.41 -20.76
C THR A 63 2.03 7.24 -20.43
N PRO A 64 1.23 7.67 -21.43
CA PRO A 64 -0.08 8.27 -21.16
C PRO A 64 -1.04 7.34 -20.39
N LEU A 65 -0.90 6.01 -20.55
CA LEU A 65 -1.68 5.03 -19.80
C LEU A 65 -1.36 5.07 -18.30
N PHE A 66 -0.10 5.29 -17.91
CA PHE A 66 0.29 5.45 -16.51
C PHE A 66 -0.54 6.50 -15.79
N ARG A 67 -0.75 7.67 -16.42
CA ARG A 67 -1.49 8.78 -15.82
C ARG A 67 -2.98 8.47 -15.70
N ARG A 68 -3.56 7.80 -16.70
CA ARG A 68 -4.95 7.32 -16.66
C ARG A 68 -5.16 6.29 -15.55
N ILE A 69 -4.26 5.32 -15.43
CA ILE A 69 -4.31 4.33 -14.34
C ILE A 69 -4.15 5.01 -12.99
N ARG A 70 -3.29 6.02 -12.85
CA ARG A 70 -3.17 6.79 -11.60
C ARG A 70 -4.48 7.49 -11.24
N GLU A 71 -5.10 8.17 -12.20
CA GLU A 71 -6.37 8.87 -11.97
C GLU A 71 -7.48 7.89 -11.61
N LEU A 72 -7.66 6.83 -12.42
CA LEU A 72 -8.61 5.78 -12.14
C LEU A 72 -8.33 5.08 -10.81
N TYR A 73 -7.06 4.92 -10.41
CA TYR A 73 -6.70 4.27 -9.15
C TYR A 73 -7.22 5.00 -7.93
N PHE A 74 -7.20 6.34 -7.91
CA PHE A 74 -7.73 7.10 -6.78
C PHE A 74 -9.25 7.25 -6.84
N LEU A 75 -9.84 7.21 -8.04
CA LEU A 75 -11.29 7.26 -8.23
C LEU A 75 -11.96 5.91 -7.96
N GLU A 76 -11.50 4.83 -8.59
CA GLU A 76 -12.07 3.47 -8.53
C GLU A 76 -10.94 2.40 -8.53
N PRO A 77 -10.42 2.04 -7.35
CA PRO A 77 -9.18 1.26 -7.24
C PRO A 77 -9.30 -0.17 -7.79
N VAL A 78 -10.45 -0.80 -7.57
CA VAL A 78 -10.72 -2.17 -8.06
C VAL A 78 -10.73 -2.16 -9.60
N ALA A 79 -11.45 -1.21 -10.20
CA ALA A 79 -11.50 -1.06 -11.64
C ALA A 79 -10.11 -0.74 -12.23
N ALA A 80 -9.32 0.13 -11.60
CA ALA A 80 -7.95 0.41 -12.03
C ALA A 80 -7.09 -0.86 -12.11
N TRP A 81 -7.20 -1.75 -11.12
CA TRP A 81 -6.51 -3.04 -11.14
C TRP A 81 -7.07 -3.99 -12.20
N GLN A 82 -8.38 -4.02 -12.44
CA GLN A 82 -8.98 -4.82 -13.51
C GLN A 82 -8.52 -4.35 -14.90
N ILE A 83 -8.48 -3.03 -15.15
CA ILE A 83 -7.90 -2.47 -16.38
C ILE A 83 -6.41 -2.81 -16.48
N LEU A 84 -5.67 -2.77 -15.37
CA LEU A 84 -4.27 -3.18 -15.35
C LEU A 84 -4.11 -4.67 -15.69
N TRP A 85 -5.02 -5.53 -15.22
CA TRP A 85 -5.05 -6.95 -15.53
C TRP A 85 -5.29 -7.24 -17.01
N VAL A 86 -6.21 -6.50 -17.65
CA VAL A 86 -6.40 -6.56 -19.11
C VAL A 86 -5.08 -6.26 -19.81
N ASN A 87 -4.41 -5.14 -19.48
CA ASN A 87 -3.13 -4.79 -20.12
C ASN A 87 -2.03 -5.83 -19.85
N LEU A 88 -1.97 -6.37 -18.63
CA LEU A 88 -1.03 -7.42 -18.26
C LEU A 88 -1.27 -8.72 -19.02
N TYR A 89 -2.51 -9.07 -19.35
CA TYR A 89 -2.81 -10.22 -20.22
C TYR A 89 -2.14 -10.06 -21.59
N HIS A 90 -2.24 -8.88 -22.18
CA HIS A 90 -1.68 -8.63 -23.52
C HIS A 90 -0.14 -8.49 -23.51
N GLY A 91 0.49 -8.12 -22.40
CA GLY A 91 1.94 -7.88 -22.34
C GLY A 91 2.77 -8.85 -21.49
N SER A 92 2.18 -9.57 -20.54
CA SER A 92 2.89 -10.49 -19.63
C SER A 92 2.63 -11.97 -19.99
N PRO A 93 3.67 -12.72 -20.41
CA PRO A 93 3.51 -14.13 -20.79
C PRO A 93 2.92 -15.02 -19.69
N ILE A 94 3.30 -14.79 -18.42
CA ILE A 94 2.79 -15.61 -17.31
C ILE A 94 1.31 -15.30 -17.02
N VAL A 95 0.88 -14.05 -17.18
CA VAL A 95 -0.53 -13.66 -17.00
C VAL A 95 -1.37 -14.27 -18.11
N LYS A 96 -0.90 -14.17 -19.37
CA LYS A 96 -1.55 -14.81 -20.52
C LYS A 96 -1.74 -16.31 -20.31
N LEU A 97 -0.67 -17.03 -20.00
CA LEU A 97 -0.73 -18.48 -19.72
C LEU A 97 -1.67 -18.82 -18.56
N PHE A 98 -1.69 -18.02 -17.50
CA PHE A 98 -2.60 -18.22 -16.38
C PHE A 98 -4.06 -18.09 -16.82
N CYS A 99 -4.42 -17.00 -17.51
CA CYS A 99 -5.78 -16.77 -17.98
C CYS A 99 -6.24 -17.79 -19.02
N ASP A 100 -5.33 -18.22 -19.90
CA ASP A 100 -5.64 -19.13 -21.02
C ASP A 100 -5.85 -20.58 -20.54
N HIS A 101 -5.13 -21.02 -19.49
CA HIS A 101 -5.13 -22.43 -19.09
C HIS A 101 -5.78 -22.71 -17.73
N VAL A 102 -5.73 -21.78 -16.78
CA VAL A 102 -6.32 -22.02 -15.45
C VAL A 102 -7.82 -21.76 -15.53
N GLY A 103 -8.61 -22.81 -15.36
CA GLY A 103 -10.07 -22.72 -15.39
C GLY A 103 -10.67 -21.96 -14.21
N PHE A 104 -11.97 -21.73 -14.29
CA PHE A 104 -12.77 -21.23 -13.19
C PHE A 104 -13.22 -22.37 -12.29
N ASP A 105 -13.61 -22.00 -11.07
CA ASP A 105 -14.20 -22.88 -10.08
C ASP A 105 -13.35 -24.01 -9.48
N GLU A 106 -12.06 -24.06 -9.81
CA GLU A 106 -11.12 -25.05 -9.27
C GLU A 106 -10.10 -24.42 -8.31
N TYR A 107 -9.94 -25.01 -7.12
CA TYR A 107 -8.83 -24.65 -6.23
C TYR A 107 -7.55 -25.33 -6.67
N LEU A 108 -6.57 -24.53 -7.10
CA LEU A 108 -5.23 -24.98 -7.40
C LEU A 108 -4.25 -24.42 -6.37
N ASP A 109 -3.35 -25.27 -5.89
CA ASP A 109 -2.15 -24.78 -5.25
C ASP A 109 -1.12 -24.36 -6.32
N LYS A 110 0.02 -23.85 -5.85
CA LYS A 110 1.10 -23.44 -6.74
C LYS A 110 1.54 -24.52 -7.75
N ASN A 111 1.59 -25.79 -7.34
CA ASN A 111 2.03 -26.86 -8.22
C ASN A 111 0.94 -27.20 -9.25
N GLY A 112 -0.33 -27.18 -8.83
CA GLY A 112 -1.47 -27.33 -9.75
C GLY A 112 -1.42 -26.31 -10.89
N VAL A 113 -1.22 -25.02 -10.58
CA VAL A 113 -1.06 -23.98 -11.60
C VAL A 113 0.11 -24.27 -12.54
N ILE A 114 1.25 -24.71 -12.01
CA ILE A 114 2.44 -25.06 -12.82
C ILE A 114 2.14 -26.22 -13.77
N GLU A 115 1.43 -27.25 -13.32
CA GLU A 115 1.05 -28.41 -14.13
C GLU A 115 0.11 -28.00 -15.26
N THR A 116 -0.87 -27.14 -14.99
CA THR A 116 -1.82 -26.63 -15.97
C THR A 116 -1.16 -25.86 -17.12
N ILE A 117 -0.16 -25.02 -16.84
CA ILE A 117 0.53 -24.22 -17.87
C ILE A 117 1.74 -24.92 -18.50
N ARG A 118 2.14 -26.10 -18.01
CA ARG A 118 3.41 -26.76 -18.40
C ARG A 118 3.49 -27.12 -19.88
N ALA A 119 2.38 -27.51 -20.49
CA ALA A 119 2.34 -27.92 -21.89
C ALA A 119 2.85 -26.82 -22.84
N ASP A 120 2.57 -25.56 -22.53
CA ASP A 120 2.94 -24.41 -23.36
C ASP A 120 4.32 -23.82 -23.03
N LEU A 121 4.98 -24.34 -21.99
CA LEU A 121 6.31 -23.89 -21.53
C LEU A 121 7.46 -24.75 -22.05
N GLY A 122 7.18 -25.91 -22.65
CA GLY A 122 8.19 -26.82 -23.19
C GLY A 122 9.25 -27.25 -22.15
N ASP A 123 10.52 -27.32 -22.57
CA ASP A 123 11.64 -27.82 -21.74
C ASP A 123 12.23 -26.76 -20.77
N LEU A 124 11.48 -25.71 -20.43
CA LEU A 124 11.93 -24.72 -19.45
C LEU A 124 12.18 -25.38 -18.09
N LYS A 125 13.27 -24.97 -17.43
CA LYS A 125 13.63 -25.48 -16.10
C LYS A 125 12.54 -25.14 -15.08
N ASP A 126 12.30 -26.05 -14.14
CA ASP A 126 11.31 -25.87 -13.07
C ASP A 126 11.44 -24.52 -12.34
N SER A 127 12.66 -24.05 -12.05
CA SER A 127 12.86 -22.75 -11.39
C SER A 127 12.39 -21.55 -12.22
N THR A 128 12.54 -21.62 -13.54
CA THR A 128 12.10 -20.57 -14.49
C THR A 128 10.57 -20.51 -14.58
N ILE A 129 9.87 -21.60 -14.26
CA ILE A 129 8.41 -21.67 -14.22
C ILE A 129 7.87 -21.34 -12.81
N LYS A 130 8.51 -21.88 -11.78
CA LYS A 130 8.11 -21.77 -10.37
C LYS A 130 8.12 -20.33 -9.87
N ASN A 131 9.08 -19.52 -10.33
CA ASN A 131 9.25 -18.13 -9.93
C ASN A 131 8.08 -17.23 -10.40
N PRO A 132 7.76 -17.16 -11.69
CA PRO A 132 6.68 -16.29 -12.17
C PRO A 132 5.30 -16.70 -11.65
N VAL A 133 5.00 -17.99 -11.46
CA VAL A 133 3.78 -18.42 -10.75
C VAL A 133 3.77 -17.91 -9.30
N SER A 134 4.91 -17.93 -8.62
CA SER A 134 5.04 -17.31 -7.29
C SER A 134 4.79 -15.81 -7.32
N ALA A 135 5.26 -15.12 -8.36
CA ALA A 135 5.04 -13.69 -8.52
C ALA A 135 3.56 -13.36 -8.77
N LEU A 136 2.84 -14.17 -9.55
CA LEU A 136 1.38 -14.05 -9.73
C LEU A 136 0.62 -14.23 -8.42
N ILE A 137 0.85 -15.33 -7.70
CA ILE A 137 0.20 -15.56 -6.40
C ILE A 137 0.50 -14.40 -5.44
N ASN A 138 1.75 -13.92 -5.42
CA ASN A 138 2.10 -12.77 -4.61
C ASN A 138 1.39 -11.47 -5.04
N MET A 139 1.13 -11.27 -6.34
CA MET A 139 0.36 -10.13 -6.83
C MET A 139 -1.08 -10.19 -6.32
N PHE A 140 -1.75 -11.34 -6.45
CA PHE A 140 -3.12 -11.52 -5.96
C PHE A 140 -3.24 -11.30 -4.45
N GLU A 141 -2.26 -11.79 -3.67
CA GLU A 141 -2.24 -11.61 -2.22
C GLU A 141 -2.02 -10.16 -1.76
N ASN A 142 -1.46 -9.29 -2.61
CA ASN A 142 -0.99 -7.97 -2.21
C ASN A 142 -1.55 -6.84 -3.10
N SER A 143 -2.61 -7.10 -3.88
CA SER A 143 -3.27 -6.13 -4.75
C SER A 143 -4.79 -6.28 -4.74
N ARG A 144 -5.51 -5.33 -5.36
CA ARG A 144 -6.98 -5.43 -5.51
C ARG A 144 -7.41 -6.53 -6.49
N LEU A 145 -6.48 -7.17 -7.20
CA LEU A 145 -6.76 -8.38 -7.98
C LEU A 145 -7.11 -9.59 -7.13
N GLY A 146 -6.97 -9.53 -5.81
CA GLY A 146 -7.62 -10.48 -4.92
C GLY A 146 -9.12 -10.61 -5.18
N ALA A 147 -9.77 -9.60 -5.77
CA ALA A 147 -11.18 -9.65 -6.15
C ALA A 147 -11.51 -10.64 -7.28
N ILE A 148 -10.55 -11.01 -8.15
CA ILE A 148 -10.82 -11.94 -9.27
C ILE A 148 -10.64 -13.41 -8.90
N LEU A 149 -10.27 -13.69 -7.64
CA LEU A 149 -9.99 -15.03 -7.12
C LEU A 149 -10.53 -15.21 -5.72
N SER A 150 -10.84 -16.45 -5.35
CA SER A 150 -10.93 -16.85 -3.95
C SER A 150 -9.61 -17.46 -3.50
N MET A 151 -9.12 -17.03 -2.34
CA MET A 151 -7.89 -17.56 -1.75
C MET A 151 -8.17 -18.45 -0.53
N GLY A 152 -7.80 -19.73 -0.64
CA GLY A 152 -7.84 -20.68 0.46
C GLY A 152 -6.57 -20.61 1.29
N LYS A 153 -6.69 -20.25 2.58
CA LYS A 153 -5.59 -20.30 3.55
C LYS A 153 -5.51 -21.69 4.18
N THR A 154 -4.94 -22.66 3.47
CA THR A 154 -4.53 -23.95 4.06
C THR A 154 -3.02 -23.94 4.36
N ARG A 155 -2.41 -25.10 4.60
CA ARG A 155 -0.94 -25.23 4.76
C ARG A 155 -0.17 -24.69 3.55
N ASN A 156 -0.79 -24.71 2.36
CA ASN A 156 -0.31 -24.05 1.14
C ASN A 156 -1.38 -23.03 0.69
N THR A 157 -0.96 -21.85 0.18
CA THR A 157 -1.89 -20.93 -0.48
C THR A 157 -2.53 -21.64 -1.68
N GLN A 158 -3.86 -21.72 -1.67
CA GLN A 158 -4.65 -22.19 -2.80
C GLN A 158 -5.38 -20.99 -3.42
N ILE A 159 -5.47 -20.99 -4.75
CA ILE A 159 -6.18 -19.97 -5.51
C ILE A 159 -7.27 -20.64 -6.34
N LYS A 160 -8.42 -19.99 -6.44
CA LYS A 160 -9.55 -20.41 -7.27
C LYS A 160 -10.01 -19.20 -8.07
N ARG A 161 -9.98 -19.27 -9.41
CA ARG A 161 -10.58 -18.22 -10.24
C ARG A 161 -12.10 -18.27 -10.05
N ILE A 162 -12.71 -17.11 -9.84
CA ILE A 162 -14.15 -16.98 -9.66
C ILE A 162 -14.78 -16.28 -10.85
N HIS A 163 -16.07 -16.52 -11.03
CA HIS A 163 -16.91 -15.78 -11.97
C HIS A 163 -17.23 -14.40 -11.39
N LEU A 164 -16.96 -13.35 -12.17
CA LEU A 164 -17.28 -11.98 -11.83
C LEU A 164 -18.37 -11.44 -12.76
N ASP A 165 -19.62 -11.52 -12.28
CA ASP A 165 -20.80 -11.01 -12.98
C ASP A 165 -21.06 -9.53 -12.70
N ASP A 166 -20.62 -9.04 -11.54
CA ASP A 166 -20.75 -7.65 -11.11
C ASP A 166 -19.55 -6.79 -11.56
N LEU A 167 -19.25 -6.81 -12.85
CA LEU A 167 -18.23 -5.94 -13.45
C LEU A 167 -18.85 -4.63 -13.91
N ASP A 168 -18.12 -3.53 -13.73
CA ASP A 168 -18.46 -2.25 -14.35
C ASP A 168 -18.47 -2.41 -15.88
N HIS A 169 -19.52 -1.92 -16.55
CA HIS A 169 -19.65 -2.02 -18.00
C HIS A 169 -18.50 -1.32 -18.75
N HIS A 170 -17.85 -0.32 -18.16
CA HIS A 170 -16.68 0.32 -18.74
C HIS A 170 -15.45 -0.60 -18.74
N VAL A 171 -15.30 -1.46 -17.73
CA VAL A 171 -14.22 -2.46 -17.68
C VAL A 171 -14.46 -3.53 -18.75
N VAL A 172 -15.72 -3.98 -18.90
CA VAL A 172 -16.13 -4.88 -19.98
C VAL A 172 -15.85 -4.25 -21.35
N ALA A 173 -16.27 -3.00 -21.55
CA ALA A 173 -16.02 -2.27 -22.79
C ALA A 173 -14.50 -2.15 -23.05
N TYR A 174 -13.70 -1.74 -22.07
CA TYR A 174 -12.26 -1.65 -22.23
C TYR A 174 -11.63 -2.98 -22.66
N ALA A 175 -12.04 -4.10 -22.04
CA ALA A 175 -11.55 -5.43 -22.39
C ALA A 175 -11.94 -5.83 -23.83
N LEU A 176 -13.16 -5.56 -24.27
CA LEU A 176 -13.62 -5.82 -25.64
C LEU A 176 -12.87 -4.98 -26.67
N TYR A 177 -12.69 -3.70 -26.40
CA TYR A 177 -11.93 -2.81 -27.28
C TYR A 177 -10.45 -3.20 -27.33
N LYS A 178 -9.86 -3.70 -26.22
CA LYS A 178 -8.50 -4.25 -26.25
C LYS A 178 -8.38 -5.55 -27.01
N LEU A 179 -9.37 -6.43 -26.90
CA LEU A 179 -9.45 -7.63 -27.72
C LEU A 179 -9.54 -7.25 -29.21
N ALA A 180 -10.48 -6.38 -29.58
CA ALA A 180 -10.70 -5.89 -30.94
C ALA A 180 -9.42 -5.33 -31.59
N GLU A 181 -8.66 -4.54 -30.85
CA GLU A 181 -7.34 -4.04 -31.27
C GLU A 181 -6.30 -5.16 -31.51
N GLU A 182 -6.34 -6.27 -30.76
CA GLU A 182 -5.43 -7.41 -30.94
C GLU A 182 -5.81 -8.27 -32.14
N ILE A 183 -7.11 -8.56 -32.33
CA ILE A 183 -7.61 -9.42 -33.42
C ILE A 183 -7.95 -8.67 -34.71
N ASP A 184 -7.79 -7.34 -34.71
CA ASP A 184 -8.01 -6.45 -35.86
C ASP A 184 -9.44 -6.56 -36.45
N THR A 185 -10.44 -6.61 -35.56
CA THR A 185 -11.87 -6.57 -35.93
C THR A 185 -12.68 -5.78 -34.91
N TRP A 186 -13.68 -5.06 -35.38
CA TRP A 186 -14.64 -4.29 -34.56
C TRP A 186 -16.00 -4.95 -34.46
N GLU A 187 -16.14 -6.14 -35.05
CA GLU A 187 -17.30 -7.01 -34.95
C GLU A 187 -16.85 -8.33 -34.32
N ILE A 188 -17.49 -8.70 -33.22
CA ILE A 188 -17.13 -9.89 -32.44
C ILE A 188 -18.39 -10.70 -32.19
N GLU A 189 -18.41 -11.96 -32.63
CA GLU A 189 -19.51 -12.88 -32.29
C GLU A 189 -19.53 -13.12 -30.78
N LEU A 190 -20.70 -13.02 -30.15
CA LEU A 190 -20.85 -13.23 -28.70
C LEU A 190 -20.37 -14.63 -28.29
N GLU A 191 -20.73 -15.65 -29.08
CA GLU A 191 -20.32 -17.04 -28.85
C GLU A 191 -18.79 -17.22 -28.91
N TYR A 192 -18.09 -16.44 -29.75
CA TYR A 192 -16.63 -16.47 -29.84
C TYR A 192 -15.98 -16.16 -28.50
N LEU A 193 -16.52 -15.20 -27.72
CA LEU A 193 -15.96 -14.82 -26.41
C LEU A 193 -15.93 -15.95 -25.38
N TYR A 194 -16.78 -16.97 -25.55
CA TYR A 194 -16.88 -18.14 -24.70
C TYR A 194 -16.16 -19.37 -25.26
N GLY A 195 -15.62 -19.26 -26.48
CA GLY A 195 -14.79 -20.28 -27.12
C GLY A 195 -13.41 -20.42 -26.47
N ASP A 196 -12.78 -21.57 -26.71
CA ASP A 196 -11.40 -21.85 -26.28
C ASP A 196 -10.36 -21.10 -27.14
N ASP A 197 -10.75 -20.63 -28.31
CA ASP A 197 -9.90 -19.95 -29.30
C ASP A 197 -9.93 -18.42 -29.18
N CYS A 198 -10.81 -17.84 -28.35
CA CYS A 198 -10.81 -16.41 -28.06
C CYS A 198 -9.73 -16.04 -27.02
N PRO A 199 -8.71 -15.24 -27.42
CA PRO A 199 -7.76 -14.70 -26.47
C PRO A 199 -8.42 -13.57 -25.68
N GLY A 200 -8.06 -13.37 -24.41
CA GLY A 200 -8.19 -12.08 -23.72
C GLY A 200 -9.57 -11.43 -23.60
N GLY A 201 -10.66 -12.10 -23.98
CA GLY A 201 -12.01 -11.56 -23.88
C GLY A 201 -12.50 -11.43 -22.43
N PRO A 202 -13.60 -10.71 -22.18
CA PRO A 202 -14.14 -10.51 -20.84
C PRO A 202 -14.34 -11.82 -20.05
N PHE A 203 -14.86 -12.87 -20.69
CA PHE A 203 -14.98 -14.20 -20.08
C PHE A 203 -13.61 -14.79 -19.73
N ARG A 204 -12.66 -14.76 -20.68
CA ARG A 204 -11.30 -15.30 -20.47
C ARG A 204 -10.56 -14.62 -19.33
N LEU A 205 -10.81 -13.33 -19.11
CA LEU A 205 -10.15 -12.54 -18.06
C LEU A 205 -10.85 -12.67 -16.70
N PHE A 206 -12.18 -12.59 -16.68
CA PHE A 206 -12.95 -12.38 -15.45
C PHE A 206 -14.06 -13.41 -15.20
N GLY A 207 -14.35 -14.28 -16.16
CA GLY A 207 -15.37 -15.31 -16.03
C GLY A 207 -16.79 -14.77 -16.03
N ILE A 208 -17.03 -13.58 -16.58
CA ILE A 208 -18.38 -13.01 -16.69
C ILE A 208 -19.30 -13.94 -17.48
N SER A 209 -20.48 -14.25 -16.93
CA SER A 209 -21.52 -15.05 -17.58
C SER A 209 -22.08 -14.35 -18.80
N GLU A 210 -22.63 -15.11 -19.75
CA GLU A 210 -23.24 -14.57 -20.97
C GLU A 210 -24.41 -13.63 -20.68
N GLU A 211 -25.22 -13.97 -19.67
CA GLU A 211 -26.33 -13.15 -19.18
C GLU A 211 -25.81 -11.79 -18.68
N SER A 212 -24.82 -11.80 -17.79
CA SER A 212 -24.25 -10.58 -17.22
C SER A 212 -23.51 -9.76 -18.27
N LEU A 213 -22.76 -10.41 -19.17
CA LEU A 213 -22.12 -9.72 -20.28
C LEU A 213 -23.15 -8.99 -21.14
N THR A 214 -24.24 -9.65 -21.51
CA THR A 214 -25.31 -9.05 -22.31
C THR A 214 -25.90 -7.81 -21.63
N LEU A 215 -26.13 -7.84 -20.32
CA LEU A 215 -26.58 -6.67 -19.54
C LEU A 215 -25.55 -5.53 -19.60
N LYS A 216 -24.26 -5.82 -19.37
CA LYS A 216 -23.19 -4.81 -19.43
C LYS A 216 -22.98 -4.22 -20.83
N LEU A 217 -23.23 -5.00 -21.87
CA LEU A 217 -23.23 -4.49 -23.24
C LEU A 217 -24.36 -3.48 -23.48
N GLN A 218 -25.56 -3.70 -22.91
CA GLN A 218 -26.70 -2.78 -23.02
C GLN A 218 -26.48 -1.47 -22.24
N GLU A 219 -25.76 -1.52 -21.13
CA GLU A 219 -25.35 -0.34 -20.36
C GLU A 219 -24.31 0.51 -21.10
N SER A 220 -23.51 -0.09 -21.99
CA SER A 220 -22.42 0.60 -22.68
C SER A 220 -22.92 1.41 -23.88
N PRO A 221 -22.81 2.75 -23.88
CA PRO A 221 -23.25 3.59 -25.00
C PRO A 221 -22.38 3.45 -26.25
N SER A 222 -21.24 2.75 -26.14
CA SER A 222 -20.23 2.58 -27.20
C SER A 222 -20.34 1.24 -27.93
N ILE A 223 -21.28 0.39 -27.54
CA ILE A 223 -21.39 -0.98 -28.03
C ILE A 223 -22.82 -1.27 -28.43
N THR A 224 -23.02 -2.04 -29.50
CA THR A 224 -24.34 -2.52 -29.91
C THR A 224 -24.28 -4.04 -30.08
N LEU A 225 -25.27 -4.75 -29.54
CA LEU A 225 -25.43 -6.18 -29.74
C LEU A 225 -26.63 -6.41 -30.68
N THR A 226 -26.37 -6.97 -31.86
CA THR A 226 -27.40 -7.31 -32.86
C THR A 226 -27.18 -8.70 -33.42
N ASP A 227 -28.22 -9.54 -33.38
CA ASP A 227 -28.19 -10.92 -33.90
C ASP A 227 -26.99 -11.76 -33.40
N GLY A 228 -26.60 -11.57 -32.13
CA GLY A 228 -25.47 -12.28 -31.52
C GLY A 228 -24.09 -11.71 -31.87
N VAL A 229 -24.03 -10.59 -32.58
CA VAL A 229 -22.78 -9.90 -32.95
C VAL A 229 -22.64 -8.60 -32.17
N ILE A 230 -21.49 -8.42 -31.54
CA ILE A 230 -21.07 -7.22 -30.82
C ILE A 230 -20.39 -6.29 -31.81
N HIS A 231 -20.96 -5.10 -32.02
CA HIS A 231 -20.42 -4.05 -32.86
C HIS A 231 -19.80 -2.94 -32.00
N LEU A 232 -18.54 -2.63 -32.27
CA LEU A 232 -17.76 -1.57 -31.61
C LEU A 232 -17.58 -0.39 -32.57
N ASP A 233 -17.59 0.85 -32.06
CA ASP A 233 -17.67 2.06 -32.90
C ASP A 233 -16.32 2.59 -33.43
N GLY A 234 -15.29 1.75 -33.42
CA GLY A 234 -13.95 2.04 -33.97
C GLY A 234 -13.08 2.95 -33.10
N ARG A 235 -13.57 3.42 -31.94
CA ARG A 235 -12.73 4.07 -30.92
C ARG A 235 -11.62 3.16 -30.45
N SER A 236 -10.55 3.74 -29.92
CA SER A 236 -9.54 2.96 -29.19
C SER A 236 -10.01 2.64 -27.77
N SER A 237 -9.52 1.54 -27.22
CA SER A 237 -9.60 1.20 -25.79
C SER A 237 -9.14 2.35 -24.87
N THR A 238 -8.20 3.19 -25.33
CA THR A 238 -7.74 4.37 -24.58
C THR A 238 -8.83 5.44 -24.49
N GLU A 239 -9.58 5.66 -25.57
CA GLU A 239 -10.72 6.58 -25.58
C GLU A 239 -11.88 6.04 -24.71
N ILE A 240 -12.08 4.72 -24.66
CA ILE A 240 -13.04 4.10 -23.73
C ILE A 240 -12.64 4.34 -22.27
N LEU A 241 -11.35 4.20 -21.94
CA LEU A 241 -10.84 4.49 -20.61
C LEU A 241 -10.97 5.98 -20.23
N ASP A 242 -10.73 6.90 -21.18
CA ASP A 242 -10.94 8.33 -20.96
C ASP A 242 -12.43 8.65 -20.69
N GLY A 243 -13.33 8.00 -21.44
CA GLY A 243 -14.77 8.09 -21.21
C GLY A 243 -15.18 7.59 -19.83
N TYR A 244 -14.59 6.47 -19.37
CA TYR A 244 -14.84 5.93 -18.04
C TYR A 244 -14.39 6.88 -16.93
N ILE A 245 -13.16 7.36 -16.99
CA ILE A 245 -12.64 8.31 -15.99
C ILE A 245 -13.52 9.57 -15.93
N SER A 246 -14.01 10.03 -17.08
CA SER A 246 -14.92 11.17 -17.16
C SER A 246 -16.30 10.87 -16.56
N SER A 247 -16.82 9.65 -16.76
CA SER A 247 -18.14 9.25 -16.25
C SER A 247 -18.16 9.08 -14.73
N LEU A 248 -17.03 8.73 -14.11
CA LEU A 248 -16.86 8.68 -12.65
C LEU A 248 -17.03 10.04 -11.96
N ARG A 249 -16.88 11.13 -12.71
CA ARG A 249 -17.08 12.51 -12.23
C ARG A 249 -18.44 13.10 -12.64
N THR A 250 -19.28 12.29 -13.29
CA THR A 250 -20.57 12.72 -13.82
C THR A 250 -21.68 11.99 -13.06
N TYR A 251 -22.57 12.74 -12.44
CA TYR A 251 -23.71 12.23 -11.67
C TYR A 251 -24.88 13.23 -11.78
N SER A 252 -26.10 12.76 -11.46
CA SER A 252 -27.26 13.66 -11.41
C SER A 252 -26.98 14.79 -10.44
N THR A 253 -27.31 16.02 -10.85
CA THR A 253 -27.20 17.21 -10.00
C THR A 253 -28.55 17.69 -9.49
N GLU A 254 -29.63 16.98 -9.86
CA GLU A 254 -30.97 17.25 -9.37
C GLU A 254 -31.09 16.76 -7.92
N ARG A 255 -31.43 17.68 -7.02
CA ARG A 255 -31.66 17.35 -5.61
C ARG A 255 -33.00 16.63 -5.46
N PRO A 256 -33.05 15.47 -4.80
CA PRO A 256 -34.32 14.78 -4.57
C PRO A 256 -35.16 15.51 -3.52
N ASP A 257 -36.48 15.42 -3.64
CA ASP A 257 -37.40 16.04 -2.68
C ASP A 257 -37.39 15.28 -1.36
N LEU A 258 -37.17 16.00 -0.26
CA LEU A 258 -37.22 15.45 1.10
C LEU A 258 -38.55 15.79 1.77
N ASN A 259 -39.18 14.81 2.41
CA ASN A 259 -40.34 15.07 3.26
C ASN A 259 -39.90 15.74 4.59
N PRO A 260 -40.84 16.28 5.40
CA PRO A 260 -40.47 16.98 6.64
C PRO A 260 -39.75 16.12 7.70
N GLU A 261 -39.89 14.79 7.67
CA GLU A 261 -39.15 13.89 8.55
C GLU A 261 -37.72 13.70 8.08
N ASP A 262 -37.53 13.49 6.77
CA ASP A 262 -36.21 13.36 6.15
C ASP A 262 -35.38 14.63 6.31
N VAL A 263 -35.98 15.83 6.20
CA VAL A 263 -35.28 17.09 6.48
C VAL A 263 -34.73 17.12 7.91
N ARG A 264 -35.51 16.69 8.91
CA ARG A 264 -35.03 16.63 10.30
C ARG A 264 -33.95 15.57 10.50
N PHE A 265 -34.01 14.47 9.76
CA PHE A 265 -32.99 13.43 9.81
C PHE A 265 -31.68 13.92 9.19
N ARG A 266 -31.77 14.55 8.02
CA ARG A 266 -30.65 15.18 7.31
C ARG A 266 -29.88 16.17 8.17
N ASP A 267 -30.57 17.04 8.91
CA ASP A 267 -29.91 18.01 9.80
C ASP A 267 -29.07 17.31 10.88
N LYS A 268 -29.60 16.23 11.47
CA LYS A 268 -28.86 15.41 12.44
C LYS A 268 -27.70 14.66 11.81
N LEU A 269 -27.89 14.16 10.58
CA LEU A 269 -26.83 13.50 9.82
C LEU A 269 -25.68 14.47 9.55
N ASN A 270 -25.98 15.70 9.12
CA ASN A 270 -25.00 16.76 8.94
C ASN A 270 -24.23 17.07 10.24
N GLU A 271 -24.92 17.25 11.37
CA GLU A 271 -24.27 17.45 12.67
C GLU A 271 -23.36 16.27 13.06
N SER A 272 -23.78 15.03 12.78
CA SER A 272 -22.96 13.84 13.03
C SER A 272 -21.72 13.81 12.15
N ILE A 273 -21.85 14.14 10.85
CA ILE A 273 -20.75 14.19 9.89
C ILE A 273 -19.72 15.24 10.29
N ILE A 274 -20.15 16.43 10.74
CA ILE A 274 -19.22 17.48 11.18
C ILE A 274 -18.36 17.00 12.37
N ARG A 275 -18.93 16.17 13.26
CA ARG A 275 -18.22 15.61 14.42
C ARG A 275 -17.34 14.42 14.06
N GLU A 276 -17.79 13.57 13.14
CA GLU A 276 -17.15 12.32 12.73
C GLU A 276 -17.11 12.24 11.19
N PRO A 277 -16.25 13.05 10.53
CA PRO A 277 -16.28 13.24 9.08
C PRO A 277 -15.88 11.98 8.30
N GLU A 278 -15.20 11.03 8.93
CA GLU A 278 -14.93 9.72 8.34
C GLU A 278 -16.19 8.93 8.00
N LYS A 279 -17.35 9.25 8.62
CA LYS A 279 -18.63 8.62 8.27
C LYS A 279 -19.06 8.93 6.84
N LEU A 280 -18.61 10.05 6.26
CA LEU A 280 -18.84 10.35 4.85
C LEU A 280 -18.12 9.39 3.91
N LEU A 281 -16.98 8.84 4.33
CA LEU A 281 -16.13 8.07 3.43
C LEU A 281 -16.68 6.67 3.16
N GLY A 282 -17.57 6.15 4.01
CA GLY A 282 -18.14 4.80 3.86
C GLY A 282 -17.05 3.75 3.61
N GLU A 283 -17.21 2.95 2.56
CA GLU A 283 -16.24 1.93 2.14
C GLU A 283 -14.92 2.53 1.61
N ARG A 284 -14.94 3.78 1.11
CA ARG A 284 -13.74 4.47 0.61
C ARG A 284 -12.78 4.91 1.70
N ARG A 285 -13.14 4.76 2.97
CA ARG A 285 -12.25 5.05 4.09
C ARG A 285 -10.97 4.21 4.04
N ASP A 286 -11.11 2.89 3.87
CA ASP A 286 -9.97 1.98 3.88
C ASP A 286 -9.04 2.22 2.68
N ASP A 287 -9.62 2.61 1.54
CA ASP A 287 -8.86 3.06 0.37
C ASP A 287 -8.02 4.28 0.68
N LEU A 288 -8.63 5.33 1.21
CA LEU A 288 -7.95 6.57 1.58
C LEU A 288 -6.82 6.29 2.59
N GLU A 289 -7.10 5.53 3.65
CA GLU A 289 -6.07 5.15 4.62
C GLU A 289 -4.94 4.34 3.96
N GLY A 290 -5.27 3.42 3.05
CA GLY A 290 -4.30 2.63 2.28
C GLY A 290 -3.39 3.50 1.41
N PHE A 291 -3.96 4.50 0.72
CA PHE A 291 -3.19 5.43 -0.11
C PHE A 291 -2.24 6.29 0.72
N LEU A 292 -2.74 6.83 1.85
CA LEU A 292 -1.96 7.68 2.75
C LEU A 292 -0.84 6.91 3.45
N LYS A 293 -1.11 5.69 3.91
CA LYS A 293 -0.10 4.78 4.46
C LYS A 293 0.95 4.46 3.41
N GLY A 294 0.52 4.10 2.21
CA GLY A 294 1.35 3.89 1.03
C GLY A 294 2.63 3.13 1.38
N PHE A 295 3.77 3.81 1.24
CA PHE A 295 5.09 3.24 1.48
C PHE A 295 5.76 3.71 2.78
N SER A 296 4.99 4.14 3.77
CA SER A 296 5.55 4.59 5.05
C SER A 296 6.38 3.48 5.72
N LEU A 297 7.53 3.83 6.29
CA LEU A 297 8.36 2.95 7.11
C LEU A 297 7.76 2.73 8.52
N ARG A 298 6.82 3.59 8.91
CA ARG A 298 6.08 3.58 10.17
C ARG A 298 4.63 3.24 9.92
N GLU A 299 4.00 2.57 10.87
CA GLU A 299 2.54 2.48 10.88
C GLU A 299 1.96 3.88 11.09
N LEU A 300 0.91 4.21 10.32
CA LEU A 300 0.20 5.47 10.47
C LEU A 300 -1.13 5.23 11.18
N ARG A 301 -1.32 5.87 12.33
CA ARG A 301 -2.59 5.91 13.04
C ARG A 301 -3.36 7.15 12.60
N ILE A 302 -4.20 6.98 11.60
CA ILE A 302 -4.99 8.06 11.00
C ILE A 302 -6.27 8.27 11.81
N ARG A 303 -6.52 9.53 12.16
CA ARG A 303 -7.76 10.02 12.76
C ARG A 303 -8.27 11.18 11.91
N TYR A 304 -9.57 11.41 11.96
CA TYR A 304 -10.23 12.40 11.13
C TYR A 304 -10.85 13.48 12.00
N ALA A 305 -10.87 14.71 11.48
CA ALA A 305 -11.58 15.83 12.05
C ALA A 305 -11.99 16.79 10.93
N SER A 306 -12.96 17.66 11.20
CA SER A 306 -13.40 18.66 10.24
C SER A 306 -12.72 20.00 10.53
N THR A 307 -12.64 20.89 9.55
CA THR A 307 -12.13 22.25 9.76
C THR A 307 -12.97 23.07 10.74
N VAL A 308 -14.24 22.71 10.94
CA VAL A 308 -15.16 23.34 11.90
C VAL A 308 -14.96 22.78 13.31
N ASN A 309 -14.57 21.51 13.43
CA ASN A 309 -14.25 20.84 14.68
C ASN A 309 -12.91 20.10 14.56
N PRO A 310 -11.76 20.80 14.64
CA PRO A 310 -10.44 20.25 14.36
C PRO A 310 -9.88 19.38 15.50
N GLU A 311 -10.60 19.23 16.61
CA GLU A 311 -10.15 18.44 17.75
C GLU A 311 -10.16 16.94 17.43
N VAL A 312 -9.01 16.29 17.62
CA VAL A 312 -8.87 14.84 17.52
C VAL A 312 -8.57 14.27 18.89
N SER A 313 -9.44 13.37 19.38
CA SER A 313 -9.21 12.67 20.65
C SER A 313 -8.12 11.60 20.48
N TYR A 314 -7.09 11.69 21.32
CA TYR A 314 -6.08 10.65 21.49
C TYR A 314 -6.09 10.19 22.96
N ASP A 315 -6.02 8.88 23.20
CA ASP A 315 -6.08 8.31 24.57
C ASP A 315 -4.98 8.85 25.50
N ASP A 316 -3.81 9.19 24.94
CA ASP A 316 -2.77 10.03 25.56
C ASP A 316 -1.85 10.63 24.46
N PRO A 317 -1.84 11.95 24.21
CA PRO A 317 -0.96 12.61 23.24
C PRO A 317 0.54 12.31 23.46
N HIS A 318 0.95 12.04 24.70
CA HIS A 318 2.34 11.82 25.08
C HIS A 318 2.76 10.33 25.08
N ASP A 319 1.82 9.39 24.93
CA ASP A 319 2.12 7.96 24.76
C ASP A 319 2.02 7.52 23.29
N SER A 320 2.59 8.32 22.39
CA SER A 320 2.84 7.87 21.01
C SER A 320 3.99 6.87 21.08
N GLY A 321 3.70 5.58 20.97
CA GLY A 321 4.73 4.56 20.76
C GLY A 321 5.49 4.78 19.43
N PRO A 322 5.87 3.71 18.73
CA PRO A 322 6.70 3.84 17.53
C PRO A 322 5.92 4.24 16.26
N ASP A 323 4.62 4.44 16.37
CA ASP A 323 3.70 4.76 15.27
C ASP A 323 3.58 6.27 15.08
N ILE A 324 3.33 6.70 13.85
CA ILE A 324 3.07 8.11 13.55
C ILE A 324 1.57 8.35 13.63
N ARG A 325 1.17 9.29 14.50
CA ARG A 325 -0.21 9.74 14.60
C ARG A 325 -0.46 10.81 13.57
N VAL A 326 -1.50 10.63 12.77
CA VAL A 326 -1.90 11.57 11.73
C VAL A 326 -3.32 12.03 12.02
N ALA A 327 -3.52 13.34 12.08
CA ALA A 327 -4.82 13.98 12.12
C ALA A 327 -5.14 14.54 10.74
N LEU A 328 -6.05 13.91 10.02
CA LEU A 328 -6.52 14.36 8.72
C LEU A 328 -7.70 15.32 8.92
N ILE A 329 -7.42 16.62 8.73
CA ILE A 329 -8.37 17.72 8.91
C ILE A 329 -9.04 18.01 7.56
N LEU A 330 -10.29 17.56 7.44
CA LEU A 330 -11.07 17.65 6.21
C LEU A 330 -11.87 18.95 6.14
N ARG A 331 -11.65 19.72 5.08
CA ARG A 331 -12.59 20.74 4.63
C ARG A 331 -13.61 20.07 3.74
N ILE A 332 -14.73 19.62 4.32
CA ILE A 332 -15.72 18.80 3.62
C ILE A 332 -16.28 19.54 2.39
N HIS A 333 -16.65 20.80 2.56
CA HIS A 333 -17.09 21.67 1.47
C HIS A 333 -16.49 23.07 1.58
N ASP A 334 -16.50 23.80 0.47
CA ASP A 334 -15.89 25.13 0.34
C ASP A 334 -16.54 26.23 1.20
N GLY A 335 -17.79 26.05 1.63
CA GLY A 335 -18.44 26.89 2.63
C GLY A 335 -17.85 26.77 4.06
N MET A 336 -17.10 25.71 4.36
CA MET A 336 -16.37 25.58 5.64
C MET A 336 -15.10 26.46 5.63
N PRO A 337 -14.67 26.98 6.79
CA PRO A 337 -13.43 27.73 6.88
C PRO A 337 -12.22 26.87 6.47
N PRO A 338 -11.14 27.49 5.95
CA PRO A 338 -9.89 26.77 5.73
C PRO A 338 -9.32 26.25 7.05
N ALA A 339 -8.55 25.16 6.99
CA ALA A 339 -7.88 24.63 8.17
C ALA A 339 -6.87 25.65 8.72
N THR A 340 -6.88 25.83 10.04
CA THR A 340 -5.73 26.41 10.77
C THR A 340 -5.05 25.25 11.48
N LEU A 341 -3.87 24.89 10.99
CA LEU A 341 -3.16 23.72 11.49
C LEU A 341 -2.26 24.09 12.67
N GLU A 342 -2.71 23.70 13.85
CA GLU A 342 -1.93 23.60 15.08
C GLU A 342 -2.31 22.28 15.76
N GLY A 343 -1.42 21.72 16.56
CA GLY A 343 -1.69 20.44 17.20
C GLY A 343 -0.67 20.08 18.27
N PRO A 344 -0.92 18.99 19.01
CA PRO A 344 -0.02 18.49 20.03
C PRO A 344 1.35 18.10 19.44
N ASP A 345 2.35 18.05 20.31
CA ASP A 345 3.66 17.50 19.95
C ASP A 345 3.51 16.06 19.43
N ASN A 346 4.28 15.74 18.38
CA ASN A 346 4.38 14.44 17.73
C ASN A 346 3.08 13.93 17.07
N VAL A 347 2.13 14.82 16.83
CA VAL A 347 0.96 14.56 15.99
C VAL A 347 1.12 15.32 14.67
N LEU A 348 1.11 14.58 13.57
CA LEU A 348 1.16 15.15 12.23
C LEU A 348 -0.24 15.60 11.81
N MET A 349 -0.48 16.91 11.80
CA MET A 349 -1.71 17.49 11.28
C MET A 349 -1.59 17.62 9.76
N VAL A 350 -2.59 17.16 9.01
CA VAL A 350 -2.63 17.20 7.54
C VAL A 350 -3.98 17.73 7.09
N SER A 351 -4.01 18.70 6.18
CA SER A 351 -5.26 19.16 5.55
C SER A 351 -5.10 19.21 4.03
N PRO A 352 -5.81 18.34 3.29
CA PRO A 352 -5.89 18.42 1.83
C PRO A 352 -6.57 19.71 1.38
N ASP A 353 -6.17 20.23 0.22
CA ASP A 353 -6.77 21.43 -0.36
C ASP A 353 -8.15 21.16 -0.98
N ALA A 354 -8.42 19.92 -1.40
CA ALA A 354 -9.68 19.57 -2.02
C ALA A 354 -10.86 19.61 -1.03
N SER A 355 -11.95 20.22 -1.48
CA SER A 355 -13.25 20.22 -0.83
C SER A 355 -14.34 20.09 -1.89
N MET A 356 -15.50 19.54 -1.53
CA MET A 356 -16.68 19.64 -2.39
C MET A 356 -17.15 21.09 -2.51
N THR A 357 -17.98 21.39 -3.51
CA THR A 357 -18.79 22.62 -3.46
C THR A 357 -19.88 22.47 -2.38
N ALA A 358 -20.36 23.57 -1.82
CA ALA A 358 -21.49 23.55 -0.91
C ALA A 358 -22.72 22.87 -1.55
N GLU A 359 -22.98 23.10 -2.84
CA GLU A 359 -24.09 22.48 -3.58
C GLU A 359 -23.93 20.96 -3.70
N THR A 360 -22.73 20.48 -4.06
CA THR A 360 -22.43 19.04 -4.13
C THR A 360 -22.57 18.38 -2.77
N TYR A 361 -22.14 19.04 -1.70
CA TYR A 361 -22.29 18.51 -0.34
C TYR A 361 -23.77 18.42 0.08
N GLU A 362 -24.56 19.44 -0.24
CA GLU A 362 -25.99 19.43 0.05
C GLU A 362 -26.72 18.31 -0.70
N LEU A 363 -26.36 18.06 -1.97
CA LEU A 363 -26.85 16.95 -2.79
C LEU A 363 -26.45 15.60 -2.20
N LEU A 364 -25.18 15.43 -1.79
CA LEU A 364 -24.70 14.22 -1.13
C LEU A 364 -25.49 13.93 0.14
N LEU A 365 -25.72 14.94 0.97
CA LEU A 365 -26.51 14.81 2.20
C LEU A 365 -27.94 14.35 1.91
N ASP A 366 -28.58 14.86 0.86
CA ASP A 366 -29.95 14.45 0.50
C ASP A 366 -30.00 12.99 0.08
N HIS A 367 -29.08 12.55 -0.78
CA HIS A 367 -29.00 11.16 -1.21
C HIS A 367 -28.66 10.21 -0.05
N MET A 368 -27.70 10.56 0.80
CA MET A 368 -27.40 9.77 2.00
C MET A 368 -28.59 9.69 2.95
N THR A 369 -29.36 10.78 3.09
CA THR A 369 -30.57 10.82 3.93
C THR A 369 -31.60 9.82 3.41
N LEU A 370 -31.89 9.84 2.11
CA LEU A 370 -32.87 8.94 1.50
C LEU A 370 -32.38 7.49 1.49
N LEU A 371 -31.10 7.23 1.20
CA LEU A 371 -30.54 5.88 1.32
C LEU A 371 -30.80 5.30 2.72
N LEU A 372 -30.55 6.09 3.77
CA LEU A 372 -30.74 5.65 5.15
C LEU A 372 -32.20 5.55 5.59
N SER A 373 -33.12 6.33 4.99
CA SER A 373 -34.54 6.36 5.38
C SER A 373 -35.43 5.45 4.54
N SER A 374 -35.21 5.37 3.22
CA SER A 374 -36.00 4.56 2.28
C SER A 374 -35.34 3.22 1.92
N GLY A 375 -34.01 3.12 2.01
CA GLY A 375 -33.25 1.95 1.56
C GLY A 375 -33.12 1.84 0.04
N ASP A 376 -33.43 2.91 -0.71
CA ASP A 376 -33.29 2.94 -2.17
C ASP A 376 -31.81 2.96 -2.59
N SER A 377 -31.39 1.94 -3.33
CA SER A 377 -30.00 1.77 -3.77
C SER A 377 -29.55 2.82 -4.78
N GLU A 378 -30.47 3.42 -5.57
CA GLU A 378 -30.11 4.44 -6.56
C GLU A 378 -29.49 5.68 -5.89
N HIS A 379 -29.97 6.02 -4.69
CA HIS A 379 -29.38 7.10 -3.90
C HIS A 379 -28.00 6.74 -3.34
N GLY A 380 -27.76 5.45 -3.06
CA GLY A 380 -26.45 4.93 -2.70
C GLY A 380 -25.44 5.13 -3.81
N GLU A 381 -25.77 4.75 -5.05
CA GLU A 381 -24.88 4.88 -6.20
C GLU A 381 -24.46 6.34 -6.47
N VAL A 382 -25.39 7.30 -6.34
CA VAL A 382 -25.06 8.73 -6.50
C VAL A 382 -24.14 9.21 -5.38
N ALA A 383 -24.45 8.84 -4.12
CA ALA A 383 -23.63 9.23 -2.97
C ALA A 383 -22.21 8.65 -3.08
N GLU A 384 -22.08 7.36 -3.40
CA GLU A 384 -20.80 6.68 -3.61
C GLU A 384 -19.98 7.36 -4.70
N ARG A 385 -20.60 7.71 -5.83
CA ARG A 385 -19.89 8.39 -6.92
C ARG A 385 -19.40 9.78 -6.54
N ILE A 386 -20.16 10.55 -5.77
CA ILE A 386 -19.70 11.85 -5.23
C ILE A 386 -18.50 11.64 -4.29
N ILE A 387 -18.58 10.67 -3.37
CA ILE A 387 -17.52 10.35 -2.43
C ILE A 387 -16.26 9.88 -3.17
N SER A 388 -16.40 9.01 -4.17
CA SER A 388 -15.31 8.51 -5.01
C SER A 388 -14.59 9.65 -5.74
N ALA A 389 -15.35 10.57 -6.36
CA ALA A 389 -14.80 11.75 -7.00
C ALA A 389 -14.04 12.63 -6.00
N TRP A 390 -14.61 12.88 -4.82
CA TRP A 390 -13.98 13.70 -3.78
C TRP A 390 -12.70 13.06 -3.23
N VAL A 391 -12.67 11.74 -3.01
CA VAL A 391 -11.44 11.02 -2.61
C VAL A 391 -10.37 11.12 -3.68
N GLY A 392 -10.75 10.94 -4.96
CA GLY A 392 -9.83 11.14 -6.09
C GLY A 392 -9.22 12.55 -6.10
N ASP A 393 -10.06 13.57 -5.91
CA ASP A 393 -9.63 14.97 -5.87
C ASP A 393 -8.75 15.26 -4.65
N MET A 394 -9.08 14.71 -3.48
CA MET A 394 -8.23 14.81 -2.28
C MET A 394 -6.84 14.25 -2.54
N MET A 395 -6.74 13.04 -3.11
CA MET A 395 -5.45 12.40 -3.38
C MET A 395 -4.62 13.18 -4.40
N ASP A 396 -5.25 13.74 -5.43
CA ASP A 396 -4.58 14.56 -6.46
C ASP A 396 -4.40 16.03 -6.06
N SER A 397 -4.95 16.47 -4.93
CA SER A 397 -4.77 17.85 -4.45
C SER A 397 -3.47 18.07 -3.68
N GLY A 398 -3.07 19.34 -3.57
CA GLY A 398 -2.06 19.74 -2.60
C GLY A 398 -2.56 19.57 -1.17
N PHE A 399 -1.65 19.69 -0.21
CA PHE A 399 -2.03 19.65 1.20
C PHE A 399 -1.10 20.50 2.05
N GLN A 400 -1.64 21.01 3.15
CA GLN A 400 -0.88 21.63 4.22
C GLN A 400 -0.59 20.62 5.32
N TRP A 401 0.53 20.80 6.01
CA TRP A 401 0.87 20.00 7.18
C TRP A 401 1.42 20.87 8.30
N TYR A 402 1.24 20.41 9.55
CA TYR A 402 1.85 20.96 10.75
C TYR A 402 2.39 19.84 11.63
N LEU A 403 3.60 20.04 12.18
CA LEU A 403 4.24 19.11 13.10
C LEU A 403 5.27 19.85 13.96
N ASN A 404 5.16 19.73 15.29
CA ASN A 404 6.16 20.23 16.26
C ASN A 404 6.52 21.72 16.06
N GLY A 405 5.52 22.58 15.83
CA GLY A 405 5.72 24.02 15.64
C GLY A 405 6.15 24.43 14.22
N GLU A 406 6.36 23.47 13.32
CA GLU A 406 6.69 23.72 11.92
C GLU A 406 5.49 23.39 11.02
N SER A 407 5.41 24.08 9.89
CA SER A 407 4.38 23.83 8.88
C SER A 407 4.95 23.88 7.47
N GLY A 408 4.25 23.26 6.53
CA GLY A 408 4.64 23.25 5.12
C GLY A 408 3.47 22.89 4.21
N ARG A 409 3.78 22.78 2.92
CA ARG A 409 2.80 22.50 1.87
C ARG A 409 3.44 21.63 0.80
N GLU A 410 2.69 20.65 0.31
CA GLU A 410 3.08 19.80 -0.81
C GLU A 410 2.02 19.84 -1.92
N ASP A 411 2.42 19.42 -3.11
CA ASP A 411 1.58 19.52 -4.32
C ASP A 411 0.56 18.39 -4.47
N LYS A 412 0.82 17.21 -3.88
CA LYS A 412 0.02 15.99 -4.07
C LYS A 412 -0.08 15.16 -2.79
N LEU A 413 -1.30 14.94 -2.29
CA LEU A 413 -1.54 14.18 -1.06
C LEU A 413 -1.07 12.73 -1.15
N TYR A 414 -1.13 12.10 -2.32
CA TYR A 414 -0.56 10.76 -2.51
C TYR A 414 0.97 10.70 -2.29
N GLY A 415 1.65 11.84 -2.18
CA GLY A 415 3.06 11.96 -1.78
C GLY A 415 3.30 12.00 -0.26
N LEU A 416 2.27 11.98 0.58
CA LEU A 416 2.40 12.11 2.04
C LEU A 416 3.34 11.07 2.65
N SER A 417 3.22 9.79 2.26
CA SER A 417 4.07 8.73 2.80
C SER A 417 5.56 8.94 2.50
N GLU A 418 5.89 9.54 1.34
CA GLU A 418 7.27 9.90 1.00
C GLU A 418 7.77 11.10 1.80
N LEU A 419 6.94 12.13 2.00
CA LEU A 419 7.27 13.26 2.86
C LEU A 419 7.55 12.78 4.30
N ILE A 420 6.72 11.87 4.80
CA ILE A 420 6.90 11.24 6.13
C ILE A 420 8.26 10.55 6.22
N ASN A 421 8.58 9.69 5.26
CA ASN A 421 9.82 8.89 5.26
C ASN A 421 11.10 9.74 5.07
N SER A 422 11.02 10.75 4.22
CA SER A 422 12.17 11.56 3.83
C SER A 422 12.50 12.61 4.90
N GLU A 423 11.48 13.15 5.56
CA GLU A 423 11.58 14.34 6.39
C GLU A 423 10.83 14.25 7.72
N LEU A 424 9.50 14.09 7.72
CA LEU A 424 8.70 14.38 8.93
C LEU A 424 8.90 13.38 10.06
N SER A 425 9.11 12.09 9.75
CA SER A 425 9.34 11.09 10.79
C SER A 425 10.54 11.47 11.66
N ARG A 426 11.59 12.01 11.04
CA ARG A 426 12.84 12.38 11.72
C ARG A 426 12.68 13.55 12.68
N ARG A 427 11.61 14.34 12.52
CA ARG A 427 11.26 15.43 13.44
C ARG A 427 10.60 14.91 14.71
N ILE A 428 9.86 13.80 14.59
CA ILE A 428 9.26 13.08 15.72
C ILE A 428 10.34 12.27 16.44
N PHE A 429 11.09 11.47 15.68
CA PHE A 429 12.09 10.55 16.22
C PHE A 429 13.52 11.08 15.95
N HIS A 430 13.80 12.30 16.39
CA HIS A 430 15.07 12.99 16.13
C HIS A 430 16.31 12.33 16.77
N SER A 431 16.10 11.45 17.76
CA SER A 431 17.13 10.60 18.37
C SER A 431 16.99 9.13 17.96
N GLY A 432 16.14 8.84 16.97
CA GLY A 432 15.83 7.51 16.49
C GLY A 432 16.72 7.03 15.33
N PRO A 433 16.65 5.74 14.98
CA PRO A 433 17.47 5.13 13.94
C PRO A 433 17.28 5.71 12.54
N GLU A 434 16.12 6.28 12.24
CA GLU A 434 15.78 6.94 10.98
C GLU A 434 16.72 8.09 10.56
N ASN A 435 17.50 8.61 11.51
CA ASN A 435 18.56 9.57 11.22
C ASN A 435 19.83 8.95 10.64
N LEU A 436 19.85 7.63 10.43
CA LEU A 436 20.88 6.89 9.71
C LEU A 436 20.41 6.66 8.26
N PRO A 437 20.96 7.37 7.24
CA PRO A 437 20.45 7.30 5.88
C PRO A 437 20.41 5.88 5.29
N GLU A 438 21.44 5.07 5.56
CA GLU A 438 21.61 3.75 4.96
C GLU A 438 20.58 2.74 5.44
N ILE A 439 20.05 2.87 6.66
CA ILE A 439 19.04 1.93 7.16
C ILE A 439 17.65 2.21 6.56
N ARG A 440 17.40 3.42 6.04
CA ARG A 440 16.17 3.74 5.29
C ARG A 440 16.18 3.19 3.86
N GLY A 441 17.35 2.86 3.34
CA GLY A 441 17.52 2.33 1.98
C GLY A 441 16.97 0.92 1.75
N ASN A 442 16.46 0.24 2.78
CA ASN A 442 15.78 -1.04 2.63
C ASN A 442 14.65 -1.20 3.64
N ARG A 443 13.41 -1.09 3.17
CA ARG A 443 12.21 -1.17 4.02
C ARG A 443 12.08 -2.48 4.80
N ASN A 444 12.73 -3.57 4.36
CA ASN A 444 12.60 -4.86 5.05
C ASN A 444 13.27 -4.84 6.43
N LEU A 445 14.10 -3.84 6.73
CA LEU A 445 14.61 -3.59 8.07
C LEU A 445 13.54 -3.11 9.04
N TRP A 446 12.47 -2.50 8.53
CA TRP A 446 11.42 -1.81 9.27
C TRP A 446 10.16 -2.65 9.49
N LYS A 447 10.19 -3.91 9.06
CA LYS A 447 9.09 -4.87 9.25
C LYS A 447 9.19 -5.50 10.62
N THR A 448 8.07 -5.59 11.33
CA THR A 448 7.98 -6.33 12.59
C THR A 448 8.18 -7.82 12.35
N GLY A 449 8.89 -8.48 13.26
CA GLY A 449 9.11 -9.92 13.19
C GLY A 449 10.10 -10.43 14.24
N ASN A 450 10.36 -11.73 14.23
CA ASN A 450 11.35 -12.32 15.12
C ASN A 450 12.71 -12.43 14.43
N TYR A 451 13.74 -11.82 15.03
CA TYR A 451 15.09 -11.76 14.47
C TYR A 451 16.16 -12.37 15.40
N PRO A 452 16.15 -13.69 15.65
CA PRO A 452 17.11 -14.33 16.56
C PRO A 452 18.55 -14.17 16.08
N LYS A 453 18.78 -14.20 14.77
CA LYS A 453 20.12 -14.04 14.19
C LYS A 453 20.69 -12.64 14.42
N VAL A 454 19.84 -11.62 14.49
CA VAL A 454 20.28 -10.26 14.82
C VAL A 454 20.83 -10.21 16.24
N PHE A 455 20.13 -10.82 17.20
CA PHE A 455 20.62 -10.93 18.57
C PHE A 455 21.97 -11.66 18.62
N GLU A 456 22.11 -12.79 17.91
CA GLU A 456 23.39 -13.50 17.85
C GLU A 456 24.55 -12.65 17.31
N ILE A 457 24.28 -11.80 16.32
CA ILE A 457 25.31 -10.96 15.72
C ILE A 457 25.68 -9.79 16.65
N PHE A 458 24.68 -9.04 17.13
CA PHE A 458 24.92 -7.80 17.87
C PHE A 458 25.31 -8.04 19.33
N PHE A 459 24.81 -9.11 19.95
CA PHE A 459 25.12 -9.45 21.34
C PHE A 459 26.39 -10.28 21.46
N PHE A 460 26.56 -11.34 20.65
CA PHE A 460 27.64 -12.34 20.83
C PHE A 460 28.89 -12.16 19.97
N SER A 461 28.95 -11.23 19.01
CA SER A 461 30.22 -11.05 18.26
C SER A 461 31.34 -10.62 19.21
N GLU A 462 32.48 -11.28 19.12
CA GLU A 462 33.60 -11.06 20.05
C GLU A 462 34.30 -9.74 19.76
N ASN A 463 34.46 -9.43 18.46
CA ASN A 463 35.20 -8.28 17.97
C ASN A 463 34.61 -7.73 16.66
N LEU A 464 35.12 -6.57 16.24
CA LEU A 464 34.66 -5.86 15.06
C LEU A 464 34.90 -6.64 13.75
N GLU A 465 35.97 -7.41 13.64
CA GLU A 465 36.24 -8.24 12.44
C GLU A 465 35.23 -9.36 12.28
N GLU A 466 34.89 -10.05 13.38
CA GLU A 466 33.83 -11.05 13.36
C GLU A 466 32.47 -10.45 12.99
N PHE A 467 32.14 -9.29 13.56
CA PHE A 467 30.91 -8.56 13.23
C PHE A 467 30.85 -8.22 11.74
N LYS A 468 31.90 -7.62 11.17
CA LYS A 468 32.01 -7.30 9.74
C LYS A 468 31.79 -8.52 8.85
N ARG A 469 32.37 -9.66 9.20
CA ARG A 469 32.20 -10.92 8.46
C ARG A 469 30.75 -11.39 8.49
N LYS A 470 30.09 -11.33 9.66
CA LYS A 470 28.67 -11.74 9.82
C LYS A 470 27.70 -10.77 9.13
N THR A 471 28.09 -9.51 8.96
CA THR A 471 27.25 -8.46 8.36
C THR A 471 27.67 -8.03 6.95
N GLY A 472 28.50 -8.82 6.26
CA GLY A 472 29.05 -8.42 4.95
C GLY A 472 28.06 -8.43 3.78
N SER A 473 26.87 -9.01 3.94
CA SER A 473 25.93 -9.25 2.83
C SER A 473 24.47 -9.15 3.24
N GLY A 474 23.58 -9.13 2.24
CA GLY A 474 22.12 -9.14 2.43
C GLY A 474 21.59 -7.96 3.26
N LEU A 475 20.54 -8.22 4.04
CA LEU A 475 19.97 -7.23 4.98
C LEU A 475 20.94 -6.87 6.10
N PHE A 476 21.82 -7.79 6.51
CA PHE A 476 22.78 -7.54 7.59
C PHE A 476 23.79 -6.45 7.24
N ARG A 477 24.13 -6.29 5.95
CA ARG A 477 24.94 -5.14 5.50
C ARG A 477 24.28 -3.80 5.81
N PHE A 478 22.95 -3.70 5.67
CA PHE A 478 22.23 -2.46 5.96
C PHE A 478 22.14 -2.24 7.47
N VAL A 479 21.69 -3.24 8.24
CA VAL A 479 21.53 -3.09 9.71
C VAL A 479 22.86 -2.83 10.43
N ALA A 480 24.00 -3.24 9.88
CA ALA A 480 25.32 -2.90 10.40
C ALA A 480 25.62 -1.39 10.44
N HIS A 481 24.91 -0.58 9.67
CA HIS A 481 25.06 0.88 9.72
C HIS A 481 24.57 1.49 11.03
N ILE A 482 23.88 0.73 11.88
CA ILE A 482 23.59 1.10 13.29
C ILE A 482 24.88 1.34 14.09
N LEU A 483 26.01 0.75 13.68
CA LEU A 483 27.32 0.96 14.29
C LEU A 483 28.25 1.85 13.43
N ARG A 484 27.69 2.66 12.52
CA ARG A 484 28.47 3.54 11.64
C ARG A 484 28.09 5.00 11.83
N GLY A 485 29.10 5.86 11.88
CA GLY A 485 28.95 7.29 11.91
C GLY A 485 28.56 7.85 10.53
N PRO A 486 28.25 9.15 10.45
CA PRO A 486 27.82 9.80 9.20
C PRO A 486 28.85 9.73 8.06
N ARG A 487 30.13 9.49 8.36
CA ARG A 487 31.21 9.35 7.35
C ARG A 487 31.49 7.88 6.99
N GLY A 488 30.68 6.94 7.52
CA GLY A 488 30.84 5.51 7.33
C GLY A 488 31.90 4.85 8.23
N ASP A 489 32.54 5.61 9.10
CA ASP A 489 33.45 5.14 10.14
C ASP A 489 32.72 4.36 11.23
N TRP A 490 33.38 3.37 11.84
CA TRP A 490 32.79 2.61 12.94
C TRP A 490 32.76 3.44 14.21
N ILE A 491 31.62 3.44 14.91
CA ILE A 491 31.45 4.16 16.19
C ILE A 491 31.91 3.32 17.39
N VAL A 492 32.58 2.20 17.12
CA VAL A 492 33.03 1.23 18.11
C VAL A 492 34.50 0.88 17.90
N ASP A 493 35.18 0.46 18.97
CA ASP A 493 36.55 -0.07 18.93
C ASP A 493 36.61 -1.53 18.41
N GLU A 494 37.81 -2.13 18.45
CA GLU A 494 38.03 -3.51 18.03
C GLU A 494 37.23 -4.55 18.84
N ASN A 495 36.87 -4.24 20.08
CA ASN A 495 36.11 -5.09 21.00
C ASN A 495 34.60 -4.78 21.00
N LEU A 496 34.15 -3.94 20.06
CA LEU A 496 32.77 -3.44 19.93
C LEU A 496 32.33 -2.55 21.12
N ASN A 497 33.26 -1.88 21.81
CA ASN A 497 32.90 -0.84 22.79
C ASN A 497 32.65 0.48 22.07
N LEU A 498 31.63 1.23 22.48
CA LEU A 498 31.33 2.54 21.90
C LEU A 498 32.47 3.53 22.15
N LEU A 499 32.85 4.26 21.10
CA LEU A 499 33.81 5.34 21.20
C LEU A 499 33.22 6.53 21.99
N PRO A 500 34.01 7.21 22.82
CA PRO A 500 33.51 8.22 23.76
C PRO A 500 33.00 9.50 23.08
N GLU A 501 33.64 9.97 22.01
CA GLU A 501 33.32 11.25 21.36
C GLU A 501 32.57 11.07 20.03
N VAL A 502 31.41 10.40 20.08
CA VAL A 502 30.56 10.20 18.90
C VAL A 502 29.13 10.67 19.15
N TYR A 503 28.66 11.61 18.33
CA TYR A 503 27.24 11.94 18.25
C TYR A 503 26.52 10.94 17.33
N HIS A 504 25.70 10.06 17.91
CA HIS A 504 25.02 9.01 17.16
C HIS A 504 23.75 8.52 17.89
N PRO A 505 22.61 8.26 17.19
CA PRO A 505 21.37 7.80 17.81
C PRO A 505 21.53 6.61 18.78
N LEU A 506 22.26 5.56 18.36
CA LEU A 506 22.57 4.42 19.23
C LEU A 506 23.32 4.82 20.51
N LYS A 507 24.32 5.71 20.41
CA LYS A 507 25.12 6.13 21.57
C LYS A 507 24.24 6.83 22.58
N THR A 508 23.38 7.75 22.12
CA THR A 508 22.39 8.43 22.96
C THR A 508 21.48 7.43 23.66
N MET A 509 20.92 6.46 22.94
CA MET A 509 20.06 5.43 23.54
C MET A 509 20.80 4.60 24.59
N VAL A 510 22.03 4.15 24.28
CA VAL A 510 22.86 3.40 25.23
C VAL A 510 23.16 4.22 26.49
N ASP A 511 23.58 5.47 26.34
CA ASP A 511 23.95 6.32 27.48
C ASP A 511 22.76 6.56 28.41
N VAL A 512 21.60 6.92 27.87
CA VAL A 512 20.37 7.11 28.66
C VAL A 512 19.96 5.79 29.33
N THR A 513 20.06 4.65 28.63
CA THR A 513 19.74 3.36 29.24
C THR A 513 20.71 3.02 30.37
N VAL A 514 22.02 3.13 30.15
CA VAL A 514 23.05 2.85 31.18
C VAL A 514 22.85 3.76 32.40
N GLU A 515 22.58 5.05 32.18
CA GLU A 515 22.28 5.99 33.27
C GLU A 515 21.07 5.53 34.08
N LYS A 516 19.98 5.08 33.44
CA LYS A 516 18.79 4.57 34.13
C LYS A 516 19.11 3.34 34.98
N PHE A 517 19.82 2.35 34.44
CA PHE A 517 20.18 1.13 35.17
C PHE A 517 21.22 1.36 36.27
N SER A 518 21.95 2.47 36.25
CA SER A 518 22.85 2.84 37.35
C SER A 518 22.14 3.24 38.65
N ARG A 519 20.81 3.47 38.61
CA ARG A 519 20.02 4.03 39.72
C ARG A 519 19.40 2.99 40.66
N GLY A 520 19.52 1.69 40.41
CA GLY A 520 19.03 0.63 41.31
C GLY A 520 18.53 -0.64 40.60
N ASP A 521 17.89 -1.53 41.37
CA ASP A 521 17.20 -2.71 40.83
C ASP A 521 15.85 -2.30 40.23
N LEU A 522 15.75 -2.35 38.90
CA LEU A 522 14.61 -1.87 38.13
C LEU A 522 14.15 -2.96 37.17
N ASP A 523 12.84 -3.02 36.90
CA ASP A 523 12.30 -3.92 35.86
C ASP A 523 12.80 -3.46 34.47
N PRO A 524 13.65 -4.25 33.79
CA PRO A 524 14.24 -3.81 32.53
C PRO A 524 13.21 -3.59 31.42
N VAL A 525 12.07 -4.30 31.47
CA VAL A 525 11.00 -4.13 30.48
C VAL A 525 10.35 -2.76 30.65
N ALA A 526 9.96 -2.41 31.88
CA ALA A 526 9.41 -1.10 32.19
C ALA A 526 10.41 0.04 31.91
N GLU A 527 11.67 -0.12 32.32
CA GLU A 527 12.69 0.92 32.15
C GLU A 527 13.12 1.16 30.72
N MET A 528 12.97 0.18 29.81
CA MET A 528 13.31 0.34 28.39
C MET A 528 12.11 0.73 27.53
N ARG A 529 10.91 0.92 28.10
CA ARG A 529 9.73 1.39 27.36
C ARG A 529 9.91 2.77 26.73
N PHE A 530 10.74 3.64 27.32
CA PHE A 530 11.01 4.95 26.72
C PHE A 530 11.64 4.87 25.32
N LEU A 531 12.34 3.77 25.00
CA LEU A 531 12.97 3.58 23.70
C LEU A 531 11.95 3.47 22.57
N SER A 532 10.71 3.04 22.84
CA SER A 532 9.66 2.97 21.82
C SER A 532 8.95 4.30 21.57
N ARG A 533 9.20 5.31 22.39
CA ARG A 533 8.56 6.63 22.32
C ARG A 533 9.45 7.67 21.66
N PRO A 534 8.90 8.79 21.13
CA PRO A 534 9.69 9.96 20.78
C PRO A 534 10.62 10.37 21.95
N PRO A 535 11.87 10.76 21.67
CA PRO A 535 12.44 10.98 20.34
C PRO A 535 13.13 9.75 19.70
N TYR A 536 12.92 8.53 20.21
CA TYR A 536 13.66 7.33 19.79
C TYR A 536 12.86 6.43 18.83
N GLY A 537 11.65 6.04 19.22
CA GLY A 537 10.72 5.29 18.38
C GLY A 537 11.17 3.89 17.95
N LEU A 538 11.82 3.09 18.79
CA LEU A 538 12.11 1.69 18.46
C LEU A 538 10.83 0.83 18.43
N LYS A 539 10.78 -0.16 17.55
CA LYS A 539 9.70 -1.16 17.46
C LYS A 539 10.27 -2.56 17.30
N GLY A 540 9.39 -3.57 17.26
CA GLY A 540 9.77 -4.98 17.03
C GLY A 540 10.27 -5.32 15.63
N ASP A 541 10.89 -4.37 14.94
CA ASP A 541 11.52 -4.58 13.65
C ASP A 541 13.00 -5.00 13.78
N MET A 542 13.64 -5.28 12.65
CA MET A 542 15.04 -5.73 12.64
C MET A 542 15.97 -4.71 13.31
N ILE A 543 15.67 -3.42 13.19
CA ILE A 543 16.46 -2.31 13.74
C ILE A 543 16.31 -2.27 15.26
N GLY A 544 15.09 -2.31 15.79
CA GLY A 544 14.84 -2.34 17.22
C GLY A 544 15.47 -3.57 17.88
N HIS A 545 15.38 -4.74 17.23
CA HIS A 545 16.10 -5.93 17.67
C HIS A 545 17.62 -5.72 17.72
N ALA A 546 18.22 -5.08 16.72
CA ALA A 546 19.66 -4.82 16.68
C ALA A 546 20.09 -3.83 17.77
N VAL A 547 19.37 -2.72 17.91
CA VAL A 547 19.64 -1.68 18.92
C VAL A 547 19.53 -2.24 20.34
N VAL A 548 18.43 -2.94 20.66
CA VAL A 548 18.25 -3.56 21.99
C VAL A 548 19.32 -4.61 22.27
N SER A 549 19.67 -5.44 21.28
CA SER A 549 20.73 -6.44 21.44
C SER A 549 22.07 -5.79 21.77
N PHE A 550 22.38 -4.65 21.14
CA PHE A 550 23.61 -3.91 21.42
C PHE A 550 23.56 -3.21 22.78
N ILE A 551 22.43 -2.60 23.17
CA ILE A 551 22.25 -2.03 24.51
C ILE A 551 22.46 -3.10 25.58
N LEU A 552 21.81 -4.26 25.44
CA LEU A 552 21.98 -5.37 26.37
C LEU A 552 23.43 -5.88 26.43
N ARG A 553 24.17 -5.86 25.31
CA ARG A 553 25.61 -6.16 25.31
C ARG A 553 26.38 -5.20 26.22
N THR A 554 26.09 -3.91 26.18
CA THR A 554 26.76 -2.92 27.05
C THR A 554 26.44 -3.11 28.54
N LEU A 555 25.27 -3.68 28.84
CA LEU A 555 24.83 -4.01 30.21
C LEU A 555 25.30 -5.40 30.67
N ARG A 556 25.91 -6.20 29.79
CA ARG A 556 26.42 -7.53 30.12
C ARG A 556 27.46 -7.43 31.25
N GLY A 557 27.33 -8.30 32.25
CA GLY A 557 28.17 -8.27 33.45
C GLY A 557 27.80 -7.22 34.50
N HIS A 558 26.77 -6.39 34.23
CA HIS A 558 26.28 -5.37 35.16
C HIS A 558 24.86 -5.66 35.66
N MET A 559 24.04 -6.38 34.88
CA MET A 559 22.68 -6.74 35.28
C MET A 559 22.68 -7.93 36.25
N VAL A 560 21.98 -7.75 37.38
CA VAL A 560 21.79 -8.76 38.43
C VAL A 560 20.30 -9.11 38.54
N LYS A 561 19.99 -10.38 38.72
CA LYS A 561 18.66 -10.90 39.04
C LYS A 561 18.80 -11.93 40.14
N ASP A 562 17.97 -11.84 41.19
CA ASP A 562 18.01 -12.74 42.34
C ASP A 562 19.41 -12.88 42.97
N GLY A 563 20.18 -11.79 42.99
CA GLY A 563 21.54 -11.75 43.56
C GLY A 563 22.65 -12.37 42.69
N ARG A 564 22.36 -12.82 41.46
CA ARG A 564 23.36 -13.31 40.50
C ARG A 564 23.35 -12.50 39.20
N LEU A 565 24.49 -12.49 38.51
CA LEU A 565 24.55 -11.94 37.16
C LEU A 565 23.64 -12.71 36.21
N LEU A 566 22.99 -12.00 35.29
CA LEU A 566 22.23 -12.63 34.21
C LEU A 566 23.17 -13.42 33.29
N GLU A 567 22.73 -14.62 32.91
CA GLU A 567 23.41 -15.43 31.91
C GLU A 567 23.01 -15.03 30.49
N ASP A 568 23.86 -15.38 29.53
CA ASP A 568 23.71 -15.02 28.11
C ASP A 568 22.36 -15.45 27.49
N GLU A 569 21.83 -16.62 27.86
CA GLU A 569 20.52 -17.08 27.39
C GLU A 569 19.35 -16.30 28.01
N GLU A 570 19.52 -15.77 29.22
CA GLU A 570 18.51 -14.93 29.87
C GLU A 570 18.38 -13.57 29.18
N PHE A 571 19.48 -13.04 28.64
CA PHE A 571 19.45 -11.83 27.81
C PHE A 571 18.63 -12.03 26.54
N ARG A 572 18.63 -13.23 25.93
CA ARG A 572 17.81 -13.53 24.75
C ARG A 572 16.31 -13.44 25.07
N VAL A 573 15.90 -14.04 26.18
CA VAL A 573 14.51 -13.97 26.67
C VAL A 573 14.14 -12.54 27.06
N LEU A 574 15.04 -11.83 27.73
CA LEU A 574 14.83 -10.45 28.14
C LEU A 574 14.63 -9.51 26.94
N LYS A 575 15.50 -9.62 25.92
CA LYS A 575 15.37 -8.88 24.65
C LYS A 575 13.98 -9.07 24.03
N GLN A 576 13.45 -10.29 24.08
CA GLN A 576 12.14 -10.59 23.51
C GLN A 576 11.03 -9.92 24.32
N ARG A 577 11.08 -10.04 25.66
CA ARG A 577 10.12 -9.39 26.56
C ARG A 577 10.13 -7.86 26.48
N ILE A 578 11.30 -7.24 26.30
CA ILE A 578 11.41 -5.79 26.12
C ILE A 578 10.66 -5.35 24.86
N ILE A 579 10.89 -6.06 23.75
CA ILE A 579 10.29 -5.72 22.45
C ILE A 579 8.78 -5.99 22.44
N GLU A 580 8.34 -7.10 23.01
CA GLU A 580 6.91 -7.40 23.21
C GLU A 580 6.24 -6.40 24.16
N GLY A 581 6.98 -5.80 25.10
CA GLY A 581 6.46 -4.78 26.01
C GLY A 581 6.25 -3.40 25.38
N TRP A 582 6.57 -3.24 24.09
CA TRP A 582 6.34 -2.02 23.31
C TRP A 582 5.08 -2.08 22.43
N GLU A 583 4.55 -3.28 22.19
CA GLU A 583 3.23 -3.50 21.59
C GLU A 583 2.14 -3.29 22.65
#